data_AF-A0A660RZD1-F1
#
_entry.id   AF-A0A660RZD1-F1
#
_cell.length_a   1.000
_cell.length_b   1.000
_cell.length_c   1.000
_cell.angle_alpha   90.00
_cell.angle_beta   90.00
_cell.angle_gamma   90.00
#
_symmetry.space_group_name_H-M   'P 1'
#
loop_
_entity.id
_entity.type
_entity.pdbx_description
1 polymer ?
#
loop_
_entity_poly.entity_id
_entity_poly.type
_entity_poly.pdbx_seq_one_letter_code
_entity_poly.pdbx_strand_id
1 'polypeptide(L)'
;MLKAAGCGPFSLNSAQKVYGSWESLFFHSETASSISLLTYIIMVAIITIYEKKGGFPVQPIKNYVPVTKAKTIFLDMVRKIKDSDDAIVITKNGIPEAVLISMDRFEGLLETLEILSDEKAMKSIRKSIQEADKGMWVDYDEVFPE
;
A
#
# COMPACT_ATOMS: atom_id res chain seq x y z
N MET A 1 22.61 28.95 -5.49
CA MET A 1 21.14 28.86 -5.56
C MET A 1 20.77 27.43 -5.95
N LEU A 2 20.52 26.55 -4.98
CA LEU A 2 20.06 25.18 -5.23
C LEU A 2 18.53 25.18 -5.20
N LYS A 3 17.93 24.92 -6.36
CA LYS A 3 16.48 24.87 -6.56
C LYS A 3 15.99 23.49 -6.12
N ALA A 4 15.01 23.47 -5.23
CA ALA A 4 14.38 22.27 -4.67
C ALA A 4 13.87 21.34 -5.78
N ALA A 5 14.33 20.09 -5.79
CA ALA A 5 13.65 19.01 -6.48
C ALA A 5 12.50 18.56 -5.57
N GLY A 6 11.30 19.11 -5.82
CA GLY A 6 10.08 18.61 -5.22
C GLY A 6 9.82 17.19 -5.70
N CYS A 7 9.73 16.24 -4.76
CA CYS A 7 9.14 14.95 -5.04
C CYS A 7 7.63 15.16 -5.23
N GLY A 8 7.23 15.27 -6.51
CA GLY A 8 5.85 15.10 -6.93
C GLY A 8 5.38 13.64 -6.79
N PRO A 9 4.12 13.35 -7.17
CA PRO A 9 3.54 12.02 -7.08
C PRO A 9 4.39 10.99 -7.82
N PHE A 10 4.45 9.76 -7.30
CA PHE A 10 5.23 8.64 -7.82
C PHE A 10 5.13 8.58 -9.36
N SER A 11 6.23 8.91 -10.03
CA SER A 11 6.26 9.06 -11.48
C SER A 11 6.15 7.69 -12.15
N LEU A 12 5.31 7.59 -13.18
CA LEU A 12 5.20 6.42 -14.06
C LEU A 12 6.58 5.96 -14.61
N ASN A 13 7.55 6.87 -14.73
CA ASN A 13 8.93 6.52 -15.13
C ASN A 13 9.66 5.68 -14.07
N SER A 14 9.36 5.84 -12.79
CA SER A 14 9.92 5.02 -11.71
C SER A 14 9.32 3.62 -11.72
N ALA A 15 8.03 3.50 -12.02
CA ALA A 15 7.39 2.21 -12.26
C ALA A 15 7.98 1.54 -13.51
N GLN A 16 8.06 2.23 -14.65
CA GLN A 16 8.64 1.69 -15.89
C GLN A 16 10.10 1.27 -15.74
N LYS A 17 10.90 1.93 -14.89
CA LYS A 17 12.29 1.54 -14.64
C LYS A 17 12.40 0.24 -13.85
N VAL A 18 11.47 0.01 -12.92
CA VAL A 18 11.34 -1.27 -12.24
C VAL A 18 10.82 -2.29 -13.25
N TYR A 19 9.68 -2.08 -13.91
CA TYR A 19 9.12 -3.05 -14.87
C TYR A 19 10.07 -3.42 -16.04
N GLY A 20 10.75 -2.44 -16.65
CA GLY A 20 11.67 -2.68 -17.78
C GLY A 20 12.94 -3.44 -17.40
N SER A 21 13.37 -3.39 -16.14
CA SER A 21 14.49 -4.21 -15.65
C SER A 21 14.12 -5.68 -15.50
N TRP A 22 12.83 -6.00 -15.36
CA TRP A 22 12.35 -7.37 -15.20
C TRP A 22 11.99 -7.99 -16.55
N GLU A 23 11.58 -7.18 -17.54
CA GLU A 23 11.41 -7.61 -18.93
C GLU A 23 12.74 -8.11 -19.55
N SER A 24 13.87 -7.45 -19.26
CA SER A 24 15.19 -7.89 -19.74
C SER A 24 15.67 -9.20 -19.13
N LEU A 25 15.21 -9.55 -17.92
CA LEU A 25 15.57 -10.80 -17.24
C LEU A 25 14.72 -11.99 -17.71
N PHE A 26 13.52 -11.75 -18.23
CA PHE A 26 12.61 -12.80 -18.71
C PHE A 26 12.87 -13.23 -20.17
N PHE A 27 13.53 -12.40 -20.99
CA PHE A 27 13.71 -12.66 -22.43
C PHE A 27 14.96 -13.45 -22.82
N HIS A 28 15.84 -13.83 -21.88
CA HIS A 28 17.09 -14.55 -22.19
C HIS A 28 17.02 -16.09 -22.08
N SER A 29 15.89 -16.67 -21.67
CA SER A 29 15.75 -18.13 -21.64
C SER A 29 14.98 -18.62 -22.87
N GLU A 30 15.73 -19.12 -23.84
CA GLU A 30 15.27 -19.81 -25.04
C GLU A 30 14.74 -21.21 -24.69
N THR A 31 13.74 -21.30 -23.80
CA THR A 31 12.85 -22.45 -23.63
C THR A 31 11.51 -21.91 -23.15
N ALA A 32 10.60 -21.63 -24.08
CA ALA A 32 9.21 -21.29 -23.77
C ALA A 32 8.50 -22.55 -23.22
N SER A 33 8.80 -22.91 -21.97
CA SER A 33 8.08 -23.94 -21.23
C SER A 33 6.76 -23.36 -20.76
N SER A 34 5.66 -24.11 -20.87
CA SER A 34 4.29 -23.72 -20.51
C SER A 34 4.13 -23.07 -19.12
N ILE A 35 5.12 -23.24 -18.24
CA ILE A 35 5.25 -22.61 -16.93
C ILE A 35 5.38 -21.08 -17.04
N SER A 36 6.09 -20.53 -18.04
CA SER A 36 6.28 -19.07 -18.20
C SER A 36 5.01 -18.36 -18.67
N LEU A 37 4.20 -19.02 -19.51
CA LEU A 37 2.91 -18.50 -19.95
C LEU A 37 1.89 -18.51 -18.81
N LEU A 38 1.88 -19.56 -17.99
CA LEU A 38 0.99 -19.64 -16.82
C LEU A 38 1.35 -18.58 -15.77
N THR A 39 2.64 -18.36 -15.48
CA THR A 39 3.05 -17.31 -14.54
C THR A 39 2.73 -15.91 -15.08
N TYR A 40 2.88 -15.67 -16.39
CA TYR A 40 2.48 -14.41 -17.01
C TYR A 40 0.96 -14.20 -16.97
N ILE A 41 0.16 -15.21 -17.30
CA ILE A 41 -1.32 -15.13 -17.26
C ILE A 41 -1.81 -14.91 -15.83
N ILE A 42 -1.24 -15.60 -14.83
CA ILE A 42 -1.57 -15.39 -13.41
C ILE A 42 -1.19 -13.97 -12.98
N MET A 43 -0.01 -13.48 -13.34
CA MET A 43 0.41 -12.11 -13.04
C MET A 43 -0.51 -11.06 -13.67
N VAL A 44 -0.87 -11.21 -14.95
CA VAL A 44 -1.77 -10.28 -15.66
C VAL A 44 -3.19 -10.34 -15.08
N ALA A 45 -3.68 -11.53 -14.73
CA ALA A 45 -4.98 -11.71 -14.08
C ALA A 45 -5.02 -11.03 -12.70
N ILE A 46 -3.97 -11.20 -11.89
CA ILE A 46 -3.81 -10.50 -10.61
C ILE A 46 -3.83 -8.99 -10.86
N ILE A 47 -2.99 -8.45 -11.75
CA ILE A 47 -2.96 -7.00 -12.03
C ILE A 47 -4.34 -6.47 -12.47
N THR A 48 -5.02 -7.18 -13.36
CA THR A 48 -6.35 -6.79 -13.88
C THR A 48 -7.42 -6.82 -12.79
N ILE A 49 -7.40 -7.82 -11.91
CA ILE A 49 -8.32 -7.92 -10.76
C ILE A 49 -8.08 -6.78 -9.76
N TYR A 50 -6.82 -6.40 -9.55
CA TYR A 50 -6.44 -5.30 -8.66
C TYR A 50 -6.89 -3.93 -9.19
N GLU A 51 -6.85 -3.73 -10.51
CA GLU A 51 -7.28 -2.47 -11.13
C GLU A 51 -8.80 -2.29 -11.10
N LYS A 52 -9.58 -3.37 -11.30
CA LYS A 52 -11.04 -3.34 -11.36
C LYS A 52 -11.74 -3.09 -10.01
N LYS A 53 -11.03 -3.25 -8.88
CA LYS A 53 -11.58 -3.03 -7.53
C LYS A 53 -11.38 -1.62 -7.00
N GLY A 54 -10.89 -0.68 -7.82
CA GLY A 54 -10.61 0.68 -7.38
C GLY A 54 -9.45 0.67 -6.41
N GLY A 55 -8.24 0.45 -6.96
CA GLY A 55 -6.99 0.25 -6.22
C GLY A 55 -6.94 0.98 -4.88
N PHE A 56 -6.49 0.28 -3.85
CA PHE A 56 -6.47 0.78 -2.49
C PHE A 56 -5.87 2.19 -2.47
N PRO A 57 -6.58 3.22 -1.98
CA PRO A 57 -6.03 4.55 -1.86
C PRO A 57 -4.95 4.53 -0.78
N VAL A 58 -3.75 4.06 -1.13
CA VAL A 58 -2.58 4.14 -0.27
C VAL A 58 -2.26 5.63 -0.17
N GLN A 59 -2.43 6.19 1.02
CA GLN A 59 -2.05 7.57 1.30
C GLN A 59 -0.62 7.78 0.80
N PRO A 60 -0.38 8.72 -0.14
CA PRO A 60 0.93 8.88 -0.73
C PRO A 60 1.91 9.25 0.38
N ILE A 61 3.02 8.52 0.47
CA ILE A 61 4.08 8.81 1.43
C ILE A 61 4.63 10.20 1.11
N LYS A 62 4.44 11.15 2.02
CA LYS A 62 4.87 12.54 1.81
C LYS A 62 6.28 12.83 2.32
N ASN A 63 6.83 11.98 3.19
CA ASN A 63 8.06 12.27 3.92
C ASN A 63 9.17 11.23 3.66
N TYR A 64 10.21 11.66 2.95
CA TYR A 64 11.43 10.90 2.70
C TYR A 64 12.60 11.55 3.41
N VAL A 65 13.34 10.77 4.20
CA VAL A 65 14.48 11.24 4.99
C VAL A 65 15.70 10.40 4.68
N PRO A 66 16.83 10.98 4.25
CA PRO A 66 18.09 10.25 4.12
C PRO A 66 18.53 9.65 5.46
N VAL A 67 19.09 8.45 5.45
CA VAL A 67 19.53 7.71 6.65
C VAL A 67 20.51 8.51 7.50
N THR A 68 21.37 9.31 6.87
CA THR A 68 22.31 10.22 7.54
C THR A 68 21.59 11.29 8.35
N LYS A 69 20.52 11.87 7.80
CA LYS A 69 19.66 12.84 8.50
C LYS A 69 18.84 12.13 9.58
N ALA A 70 18.21 11.00 9.25
CA ALA A 70 17.39 10.22 10.19
C ALA A 70 18.18 9.87 11.46
N LYS A 71 19.45 9.47 11.34
CA LYS A 71 20.35 9.21 12.48
C LYS A 71 20.44 10.39 13.46
N THR A 72 20.46 11.63 12.96
CA THR A 72 20.61 12.83 13.79
C THR A 72 19.31 13.31 14.43
N ILE A 73 18.16 13.07 13.79
CA ILE A 73 16.84 13.57 14.23
C ILE A 73 15.88 12.44 14.65
N PHE A 74 16.40 11.25 14.92
CA PHE A 74 15.58 10.04 15.13
C PHE A 74 14.57 10.20 16.26
N LEU A 75 15.00 10.76 17.40
CA LEU A 75 14.12 10.96 18.55
C LEU A 75 12.96 11.91 18.24
N ASP A 76 13.21 12.96 17.46
CA ASP A 76 12.15 13.88 17.04
C ASP A 76 11.21 13.24 16.04
N MET A 77 11.73 12.37 15.16
CA MET A 77 10.90 11.56 14.25
C MET A 77 9.96 10.63 15.04
N VAL A 78 10.46 9.95 16.07
CA VAL A 78 9.67 9.06 16.93
C VAL A 78 8.59 9.84 17.69
N ARG A 79 8.93 10.99 18.27
CA ARG A 79 7.95 11.86 18.96
C ARG A 79 6.86 12.35 18.01
N LYS A 80 7.25 12.75 16.80
CA LYS A 80 6.31 13.26 15.80
C LYS A 80 5.33 12.18 15.34
N ILE A 81 5.81 10.95 15.18
CA ILE A 81 4.98 9.90 14.58
C ILE A 81 4.01 9.25 15.55
N LYS A 82 4.34 9.28 16.86
CA LYS A 82 3.60 8.58 17.93
C LYS A 82 2.09 8.75 17.83
N ASP A 83 1.61 9.98 17.71
CA ASP A 83 0.18 10.31 17.71
C ASP A 83 -0.32 10.67 16.29
N SER A 84 0.40 10.25 15.25
CA SER A 84 0.09 10.57 13.85
C SER A 84 -0.20 9.32 13.03
N ASP A 85 -1.05 9.49 12.03
CA ASP A 85 -1.27 8.51 10.96
C ASP A 85 -0.26 8.61 9.80
N ASP A 86 0.88 9.26 10.04
CA ASP A 86 1.91 9.42 9.03
C ASP A 86 2.84 8.20 8.94
N ALA A 87 3.50 8.07 7.80
CA ALA A 87 4.64 7.18 7.60
C ALA A 87 5.85 8.00 7.13
N ILE A 88 7.03 7.72 7.68
CA ILE A 88 8.29 8.33 7.24
C ILE A 88 9.14 7.26 6.56
N VAL A 89 9.51 7.48 5.31
CA VAL A 89 10.44 6.60 4.59
C VAL A 89 11.86 7.07 4.83
N ILE A 90 12.71 6.13 5.25
CA ILE A 90 14.15 6.31 5.37
C ILE A 90 14.79 5.80 4.09
N THR A 91 15.64 6.63 3.49
CA THR A 91 16.33 6.33 2.23
C THR A 91 17.84 6.21 2.44
N LYS A 92 18.50 5.38 1.65
CA LYS A 92 19.96 5.33 1.53
C LYS A 92 20.32 5.54 0.06
N ASN A 93 21.16 6.53 -0.22
CA ASN A 93 21.53 6.90 -1.60
C ASN A 93 20.30 7.19 -2.50
N GLY A 94 19.23 7.75 -1.93
CA GLY A 94 17.98 8.04 -2.63
C GLY A 94 17.03 6.84 -2.81
N ILE A 95 17.42 5.64 -2.35
CA ILE A 95 16.62 4.42 -2.43
C ILE A 95 15.88 4.23 -1.10
N PRO A 96 14.55 4.05 -1.07
CA PRO A 96 13.79 3.66 0.12
C PRO A 96 14.27 2.31 0.69
N GLU A 97 14.69 2.28 1.95
CA GLU A 97 15.16 1.04 2.61
C GLU A 97 14.39 0.70 3.89
N ALA A 98 13.78 1.69 4.56
CA ALA A 98 12.99 1.45 5.76
C ALA A 98 11.81 2.41 5.88
N VAL A 99 10.82 2.03 6.68
CA VAL A 99 9.65 2.85 7.01
C VAL A 99 9.52 2.94 8.52
N LEU A 100 9.30 4.14 9.03
CA LEU A 100 8.89 4.38 10.41
C LEU A 100 7.40 4.73 10.42
N ILE A 101 6.66 4.07 11.30
CA ILE A 101 5.23 4.30 11.62
C ILE A 101 5.06 4.23 13.14
N SER A 102 3.95 4.75 13.67
CA SER A 102 3.58 4.53 15.07
C SER A 102 3.23 3.07 15.33
N MET A 103 3.28 2.67 16.61
CA MET A 103 2.89 1.33 17.02
C MET A 103 1.39 1.11 16.74
N ASP A 104 0.54 2.05 17.15
CA ASP A 104 -0.91 1.99 16.96
C ASP A 104 -1.29 1.79 15.47
N ARG A 105 -0.59 2.48 14.56
CA ARG A 105 -0.78 2.31 13.12
C ARG A 105 -0.33 0.93 12.64
N PHE A 106 0.79 0.42 13.15
CA PHE A 106 1.25 -0.93 12.82
C PHE A 106 0.25 -2.00 13.31
N GLU A 107 -0.27 -1.86 14.53
CA GLU A 107 -1.29 -2.75 15.10
C GLU A 107 -2.59 -2.69 14.28
N GLY A 108 -3.08 -1.50 13.93
CA GLY A 108 -4.28 -1.36 13.10
C GLY A 108 -4.11 -1.96 11.70
N LEU A 109 -2.90 -1.92 11.13
CA LEU A 109 -2.61 -2.63 9.88
C LEU A 109 -2.66 -4.16 10.06
N LEU A 110 -2.16 -4.69 11.18
CA LEU A 110 -2.24 -6.12 11.49
C LEU A 110 -3.69 -6.56 11.72
N GLU A 111 -4.49 -5.79 12.44
CA GLU A 111 -5.93 -6.03 12.63
C GLU A 111 -6.65 -6.02 11.26
N THR A 112 -6.34 -5.05 10.40
CA THR A 112 -6.91 -5.02 9.04
C THR A 112 -6.54 -6.28 8.26
N LEU A 113 -5.28 -6.74 8.33
CA LEU A 113 -4.84 -7.97 7.68
C LEU A 113 -5.53 -9.21 8.24
N GLU A 114 -5.78 -9.24 9.55
CA GLU A 114 -6.54 -10.30 10.21
C GLU A 114 -7.97 -10.37 9.65
N ILE A 115 -8.68 -9.25 9.62
CA ILE A 115 -10.03 -9.17 9.04
C ILE A 115 -10.04 -9.56 7.55
N LEU A 116 -9.05 -9.09 6.77
CA LEU A 116 -8.93 -9.42 5.35
C LEU A 116 -8.68 -10.92 5.12
N SER A 117 -8.05 -11.61 6.07
CA SER A 117 -7.76 -13.04 5.98
C SER A 117 -8.99 -13.91 6.27
N ASP A 118 -9.99 -13.39 6.99
CA ASP A 118 -11.26 -14.09 7.25
C ASP A 118 -12.25 -13.87 6.11
N GLU A 119 -12.46 -14.92 5.31
CA GLU A 119 -13.40 -14.90 4.18
C GLU A 119 -14.86 -14.66 4.63
N LYS A 120 -15.26 -15.15 5.80
CA LYS A 120 -16.61 -14.95 6.34
C LYS A 120 -16.81 -13.50 6.77
N ALA A 121 -15.84 -12.93 7.48
CA ALA A 121 -15.84 -11.51 7.82
C ALA A 121 -15.94 -10.64 6.56
N MET A 122 -15.11 -10.94 5.54
CA MET A 122 -15.12 -10.20 4.28
C MET A 122 -16.42 -10.34 3.49
N LYS A 123 -17.09 -11.49 3.53
CA LYS A 123 -18.44 -11.65 2.94
C LYS A 123 -19.46 -10.76 3.65
N SER A 124 -19.43 -10.71 4.97
CA SER A 124 -20.31 -9.86 5.77
C SER A 124 -20.09 -8.38 5.47
N ILE A 125 -18.82 -7.92 5.51
CA ILE A 125 -18.46 -6.52 5.24
C ILE A 125 -18.92 -6.10 3.84
N ARG A 126 -18.70 -6.94 2.81
CA ARG A 126 -19.15 -6.65 1.44
C ARG A 126 -20.66 -6.53 1.35
N LYS A 127 -21.40 -7.40 2.04
CA LYS A 127 -22.87 -7.33 2.09
C LYS A 127 -23.30 -6.02 2.75
N SER A 128 -22.74 -5.69 3.91
CA SER A 128 -23.04 -4.45 4.62
C SER A 128 -22.77 -3.21 3.75
N ILE A 129 -21.65 -3.15 3.02
CA ILE A 129 -21.36 -2.05 2.08
C ILE A 129 -22.40 -1.98 0.92
N GLN A 130 -22.94 -3.10 0.46
CA GLN A 130 -23.98 -3.07 -0.58
C GLN A 130 -25.34 -2.62 -0.05
N GLU A 131 -25.68 -3.01 1.17
CA GLU A 131 -26.89 -2.56 1.86
C GLU A 131 -26.80 -1.07 2.16
N ALA A 132 -25.61 -0.65 2.58
CA ALA A 132 -25.22 0.72 2.82
C ALA A 132 -25.49 1.67 1.66
N ASP A 133 -24.95 1.32 0.50
CA ASP A 133 -25.05 2.10 -0.73
C ASP A 133 -26.50 2.19 -1.22
N LYS A 134 -27.35 1.24 -0.81
CA LYS A 134 -28.80 1.22 -1.10
C LYS A 134 -29.62 2.00 -0.07
N GLY A 135 -28.98 2.61 0.93
CA GLY A 135 -29.64 3.29 2.04
C GLY A 135 -30.36 2.34 2.99
N MET A 136 -30.04 1.04 2.96
CA MET A 136 -30.64 0.04 3.84
C MET A 136 -29.86 -0.01 5.15
N TRP A 137 -30.25 0.87 6.06
CA TRP A 137 -29.73 0.94 7.42
C TRP A 137 -30.89 1.05 8.39
N VAL A 138 -30.65 0.60 9.60
CA VAL A 138 -31.62 0.68 10.70
C VAL A 138 -31.07 1.68 11.71
N ASP A 139 -31.94 2.54 12.25
CA ASP A 139 -31.53 3.48 13.29
C ASP A 139 -31.23 2.75 14.60
N TYR A 140 -30.42 3.36 15.46
CA TYR A 140 -30.02 2.76 16.74
C TYR A 140 -31.23 2.38 17.59
N ASP A 141 -32.22 3.28 17.68
CA ASP A 141 -33.42 3.11 18.50
C ASP A 141 -34.32 1.95 18.02
N GLU A 142 -34.25 1.60 16.73
CA GLU A 142 -35.00 0.48 16.16
C GLU A 142 -34.30 -0.87 16.41
N VAL A 143 -32.96 -0.90 16.50
CA VAL A 143 -32.20 -2.13 16.80
C VAL A 143 -32.20 -2.45 18.30
N PHE A 144 -32.15 -1.42 19.15
CA PHE A 144 -32.08 -1.55 20.61
C PHE A 144 -33.22 -0.78 21.29
N PRO A 145 -34.47 -1.28 21.21
CA PRO A 145 -35.56 -0.68 21.97
C PRO A 145 -35.34 -0.91 23.47
N GLU A 146 -35.28 0.17 24.24
CA GLU A 146 -35.25 0.13 25.72
C GLU A 146 -36.53 -0.45 26.34
#